data_AF-A0A0A3IRC7-F1
#
_entry.id   AF-A0A0A3IRC7-F1
#
_cell.length_a   1.000
_cell.length_b   1.000
_cell.length_c   1.000
_cell.angle_alpha   90.00
_cell.angle_beta   90.00
_cell.angle_gamma   90.00
#
_symmetry.space_group_name_H-M   'P 1'
#
loop_
_entity.id
_entity.type
_entity.pdbx_description
1 polymer ?
#
loop_
_entity_poly.entity_id
_entity_poly.type
_entity_poly.pdbx_seq_one_letter_code
_entity_poly.pdbx_strand_id
1 'polypeptide(L)'
;MDILQYFIVSFIVVLLAQIIMSVIYKDVEKKDKGFVFVYYKLTYRRRFIRALWTAPLLFLFYFAIYWFGDLSITEFKIIGVILLLLVVLDISYNYKKWKRQEKIW
;
A
#
# COMPACT_ATOMS: atom_id res chain seq x y z
N MET A 1 -12.65 23.72 -9.85
CA MET A 1 -12.09 22.84 -8.79
C MET A 1 -10.61 22.73 -9.09
N ASP A 2 -9.76 23.08 -8.13
CA ASP A 2 -8.32 23.00 -8.33
C ASP A 2 -7.89 21.53 -8.42
N ILE A 3 -6.80 21.27 -9.15
CA ILE A 3 -6.27 19.91 -9.35
C ILE A 3 -6.01 19.19 -8.01
N LEU A 4 -5.62 19.97 -6.99
CA LEU A 4 -5.44 19.52 -5.62
C LEU A 4 -6.71 18.89 -5.02
N GLN A 5 -7.88 19.45 -5.32
CA GLN A 5 -9.16 18.97 -4.81
C GLN A 5 -9.49 17.58 -5.35
N TYR A 6 -9.17 17.30 -6.62
CA TYR A 6 -9.34 15.96 -7.19
C TYR A 6 -8.45 14.94 -6.49
N PHE A 7 -7.18 15.27 -6.24
CA PHE A 7 -6.26 14.39 -5.51
C PHE A 7 -6.74 14.11 -4.08
N ILE A 8 -7.19 15.14 -3.36
CA ILE A 8 -7.69 14.98 -1.99
C ILE A 8 -8.93 14.08 -1.97
N VAL A 9 -9.90 14.33 -2.86
CA VAL A 9 -11.12 13.50 -2.95
C VAL A 9 -10.77 12.06 -3.30
N SER A 10 -9.91 11.83 -4.30
CA SER A 10 -9.46 10.48 -4.66
C SER A 10 -8.77 9.77 -3.49
N PHE A 11 -7.91 10.48 -2.74
CA PHE A 11 -7.23 9.92 -1.59
C PHE A 11 -8.19 9.50 -0.48
N ILE A 12 -9.18 10.34 -0.16
CA ILE A 12 -10.23 10.03 0.84
C ILE A 12 -11.03 8.80 0.42
N VAL A 13 -11.44 8.72 -0.85
CA VAL A 13 -12.20 7.57 -1.37
C VAL A 13 -11.39 6.27 -1.22
N VAL A 14 -10.09 6.31 -1.54
CA VAL A 14 -9.20 5.15 -1.39
C VAL A 14 -9.08 4.74 0.08
N LEU A 15 -8.91 5.71 1.00
CA LEU A 15 -8.83 5.41 2.44
C LEU A 15 -10.11 4.77 2.97
N LEU A 16 -11.28 5.30 2.60
CA LEU A 16 -12.57 4.73 2.99
C LEU A 16 -12.72 3.31 2.46
N ALA A 17 -12.37 3.06 1.19
CA ALA A 17 -12.40 1.74 0.61
C ALA A 17 -11.48 0.75 1.34
N GLN A 18 -10.28 1.17 1.74
CA GLN A 18 -9.36 0.34 2.54
C GLN A 18 -9.97 0.00 3.90
N ILE A 19 -10.56 0.97 4.61
CA ILE A 19 -11.18 0.72 5.91
C ILE A 19 -12.33 -0.28 5.79
N ILE A 20 -13.26 -0.04 4.85
CA ILE A 20 -14.42 -0.90 4.62
C ILE A 20 -13.97 -2.33 4.30
N MET A 21 -13.03 -2.48 3.37
CA MET A 21 -12.51 -3.78 2.97
C MET A 21 -11.76 -4.48 4.11
N SER A 22 -11.04 -3.75 4.96
CA SER A 22 -10.37 -4.30 6.14
C SER A 22 -11.36 -4.89 7.15
N VAL A 23 -12.54 -4.27 7.30
CA VAL A 23 -13.58 -4.74 8.21
C VAL A 23 -14.28 -5.95 7.63
N ILE A 24 -14.76 -5.87 6.38
CA ILE A 24 -15.50 -6.97 5.72
C ILE A 24 -14.68 -8.26 5.67
N TYR A 25 -13.37 -8.16 5.41
CA TYR A 25 -12.50 -9.32 5.24
C TYR A 25 -11.73 -9.70 6.49
N LYS A 26 -12.06 -9.17 7.68
CA LYS A 26 -11.32 -9.45 8.91
C LYS A 26 -11.29 -10.96 9.23
N ASP A 27 -12.46 -11.59 9.24
CA ASP A 27 -12.65 -12.99 9.66
C ASP A 27 -12.75 -13.97 8.48
N VAL A 28 -12.55 -13.48 7.26
CA VAL A 28 -12.52 -14.30 6.06
C VAL A 28 -11.20 -15.05 5.96
N GLU A 29 -11.29 -16.36 5.71
CA GLU A 29 -10.15 -17.25 5.51
C GLU A 29 -9.19 -16.72 4.44
N LYS A 30 -7.89 -16.74 4.77
CA LYS A 30 -6.84 -16.21 3.91
C LYS A 30 -6.35 -17.28 2.94
N LYS A 31 -6.20 -16.94 1.67
CA LYS A 31 -5.74 -17.85 0.61
C LYS A 31 -4.27 -17.60 0.24
N ASP A 32 -3.45 -18.66 0.34
CA ASP A 32 -2.02 -18.63 -0.03
C ASP A 32 -1.72 -19.19 -1.43
N LYS A 33 -2.68 -19.86 -2.05
CA LYS A 33 -2.53 -20.47 -3.38
C LYS A 33 -3.63 -19.99 -4.34
N GLY A 34 -3.36 -20.09 -5.65
CA GLY A 34 -4.26 -19.65 -6.70
C GLY A 34 -4.32 -18.14 -6.89
N PHE A 35 -5.15 -17.69 -7.84
CA PHE A 35 -5.39 -16.28 -8.13
C PHE A 35 -6.32 -15.66 -7.07
N VAL A 36 -5.90 -14.54 -6.51
CA VAL A 36 -6.68 -13.77 -5.53
C VAL A 36 -6.53 -12.28 -5.85
N PHE A 37 -7.64 -11.68 -6.27
CA PHE A 37 -7.72 -10.26 -6.60
C PHE A 37 -7.80 -9.39 -5.34
N VAL A 38 -8.69 -9.74 -4.40
CA VAL A 38 -8.92 -8.96 -3.16
C VAL A 38 -7.73 -9.05 -2.21
N TYR A 39 -7.06 -7.92 -1.98
CA TYR A 39 -5.88 -7.82 -1.11
C TYR A 39 -6.09 -8.42 0.29
N TYR A 40 -7.24 -8.14 0.90
CA TYR A 40 -7.55 -8.59 2.26
C TYR A 40 -7.80 -10.09 2.39
N LYS A 41 -8.06 -10.81 1.29
CA LYS A 41 -8.16 -12.28 1.28
C LYS A 41 -6.79 -12.97 1.21
N LEU A 42 -5.71 -12.23 1.04
CA LEU A 42 -4.36 -12.80 0.96
C LEU A 42 -3.80 -13.14 2.34
N THR A 43 -2.96 -14.16 2.40
CA THR A 43 -2.08 -14.41 3.56
C THR A 43 -1.12 -13.25 3.78
N TYR A 44 -0.60 -13.11 5.00
CA TYR A 44 0.41 -12.08 5.30
C TYR A 44 1.72 -12.31 4.55
N ARG A 45 2.08 -13.57 4.28
CA ARG A 45 3.21 -13.95 3.42
C ARG A 45 3.09 -13.38 2.01
N ARG A 46 1.96 -13.62 1.33
CA ARG A 46 1.72 -13.09 -0.01
C ARG A 46 1.67 -11.57 -0.03
N ARG A 47 1.08 -10.94 0.98
CA ARG A 47 1.05 -9.48 1.12
C ARG A 47 2.45 -8.91 1.27
N PHE A 48 3.30 -9.54 2.08
CA PHE A 48 4.71 -9.15 2.21
C PHE A 48 5.47 -9.26 0.88
N ILE A 49 5.35 -10.39 0.17
CA ILE A 49 5.98 -10.55 -1.16
C ILE A 49 5.44 -9.48 -2.13
N ARG A 50 4.13 -9.20 -2.08
CA ARG A 50 3.52 -8.12 -2.87
C ARG A 50 4.11 -6.77 -2.55
N ALA A 51 4.16 -6.37 -1.28
CA ALA A 51 4.75 -5.12 -0.84
C ALA A 51 6.19 -4.94 -1.35
N LEU A 52 7.00 -6.02 -1.33
CA LEU A 52 8.37 -5.99 -1.84
C LEU A 52 8.47 -5.75 -3.35
N TRP A 53 7.66 -6.41 -4.19
CA TRP A 53 7.72 -6.18 -5.64
C TRP A 53 6.96 -4.93 -6.09
N THR A 54 5.97 -4.47 -5.33
CA THR A 54 5.28 -3.20 -5.60
C THR A 54 6.14 -2.00 -5.21
N ALA A 55 7.08 -2.14 -4.27
CA ALA A 55 7.95 -1.04 -3.85
C ALA A 55 8.77 -0.46 -5.02
N PRO A 56 9.50 -1.25 -5.84
CA PRO A 56 10.16 -0.74 -7.05
C PRO A 56 9.23 0.00 -8.00
N LEU A 57 8.01 -0.50 -8.19
CA LEU A 57 7.00 0.13 -9.06
C LEU A 57 6.55 1.49 -8.49
N LEU A 58 6.36 1.57 -7.17
CA LEU A 58 6.05 2.83 -6.48
C LEU A 58 7.18 3.85 -6.63
N PHE A 59 8.43 3.43 -6.53
CA PHE A 59 9.58 4.31 -6.79
C PHE A 59 9.62 4.78 -8.26
N LEU A 60 9.29 3.91 -9.21
CA LEU A 60 9.20 4.27 -10.62
C LEU A 60 8.12 5.36 -10.85
N PHE A 61 6.95 5.22 -10.23
CA PHE A 61 5.91 6.25 -10.29
C PHE A 61 6.33 7.56 -9.61
N TYR A 62 7.01 7.48 -8.48
CA TYR A 62 7.55 8.65 -7.79
C TYR A 62 8.55 9.41 -8.69
N PHE A 63 9.42 8.69 -9.39
CA PHE A 63 10.30 9.27 -10.40
C PHE A 63 9.50 9.87 -11.57
N ALA A 64 8.48 9.18 -12.10
CA ALA A 64 7.64 9.76 -13.16
C ALA A 64 6.99 11.09 -12.72
N ILE A 65 6.53 11.19 -11.47
CA ILE A 65 5.99 12.44 -10.90
C ILE A 65 7.07 13.53 -10.86
N TYR A 66 8.33 13.19 -10.56
CA TYR A 66 9.43 14.15 -10.61
C TYR A 66 9.66 14.74 -12.01
N TRP A 67 9.60 13.89 -13.04
CA TRP A 67 9.89 14.30 -14.43
C TRP A 67 8.73 15.01 -15.11
N PHE A 68 7.49 14.60 -14.82
CA PHE A 68 6.30 15.09 -15.51
C PHE A 68 5.39 15.96 -14.65
N GLY A 69 5.61 16.00 -13.33
CA GLY A 69 4.80 16.76 -12.40
C GLY A 69 5.32 18.18 -12.21
N ASP A 70 4.39 19.09 -11.92
CA ASP A 70 4.67 20.49 -11.58
C ASP A 70 4.62 20.67 -10.05
N LEU A 71 5.51 19.95 -9.35
CA LEU A 71 5.63 20.01 -7.89
C LEU A 71 6.90 20.78 -7.51
N SER A 72 6.81 21.59 -6.47
CA SER A 72 7.99 22.20 -5.87
C SER A 72 8.92 21.13 -5.28
N ILE A 73 10.21 21.45 -5.19
CA ILE A 73 11.22 20.56 -4.60
C ILE A 73 10.84 20.16 -3.16
N THR A 74 10.22 21.08 -2.41
CA THR A 74 9.77 20.83 -1.04
C THR A 74 8.63 19.83 -0.99
N GLU A 75 7.60 20.00 -1.83
CA GLU A 75 6.47 19.07 -1.93
C GLU A 75 6.93 17.68 -2.36
N PHE A 76 7.82 17.61 -3.36
CA PHE A 76 8.40 16.36 -3.82
C PHE A 76 9.10 15.60 -2.68
N LYS A 77 9.95 16.28 -1.90
CA LYS A 77 10.63 15.69 -0.73
C LYS A 77 9.64 15.17 0.32
N ILE A 78 8.60 15.95 0.63
CA ILE A 78 7.56 15.57 1.60
C ILE A 78 6.86 14.28 1.13
N ILE A 79 6.45 14.23 -0.15
CA ILE A 79 5.82 13.05 -0.74
C ILE A 79 6.76 11.85 -0.68
N GLY A 80 8.04 12.03 -1.01
CA GLY A 80 9.05 10.96 -0.96
C GLY A 80 9.23 10.37 0.43
N VAL A 81 9.29 11.20 1.47
CA VAL A 81 9.39 10.75 2.87
C VAL A 81 8.13 9.98 3.28
N ILE A 82 6.94 10.49 2.95
CA ILE A 82 5.67 9.82 3.25
C ILE A 82 5.60 8.45 2.55
N LEU A 83 5.95 8.40 1.27
CA LEU A 83 5.93 7.17 0.48
C LEU A 83 6.89 6.13 1.05
N LEU A 84 8.11 6.55 1.40
CA LEU A 84 9.10 5.67 2.00
C LEU A 84 8.63 5.11 3.35
N LEU A 85 8.04 5.94 4.21
CA LEU A 85 7.45 5.50 5.48
C LEU A 85 6.33 4.48 5.25
N LEU A 86 5.43 4.72 4.29
CA LEU A 86 4.33 3.80 3.97
C LEU A 86 4.85 2.43 3.50
N VAL A 87 5.86 2.41 2.61
CA VAL A 87 6.47 1.17 2.12
C VAL A 87 7.13 0.39 3.26
N VAL A 88 7.92 1.07 4.10
CA VAL A 88 8.60 0.44 5.23
C VAL A 88 7.59 -0.12 6.23
N LEU A 89 6.53 0.64 6.55
CA LEU A 89 5.47 0.21 7.45
C LEU A 89 4.71 -1.01 6.91
N ASP A 90 4.33 -1.02 5.64
CA ASP A 90 3.58 -2.13 5.04
C ASP A 90 4.43 -3.41 4.99
N ILE A 91 5.69 -3.31 4.56
CA ILE A 91 6.64 -4.44 4.55
C ILE A 91 6.82 -4.98 5.97
N SER A 92 7.13 -4.10 6.93
CA SER A 92 7.41 -4.49 8.32
C SER A 92 6.19 -5.12 9.00
N TYR A 93 5.00 -4.54 8.79
CA TYR A 93 3.74 -5.05 9.35
C TYR A 93 3.44 -6.46 8.82
N ASN A 94 3.48 -6.64 7.50
CA ASN A 94 3.17 -7.93 6.90
C ASN A 94 4.22 -8.98 7.25
N TYR A 95 5.51 -8.61 7.31
CA TYR A 95 6.58 -9.51 7.76
C TYR A 95 6.38 -9.98 9.20
N LYS A 96 6.17 -9.03 10.14
CA LYS A 96 5.96 -9.36 11.56
C LYS A 96 4.75 -10.26 11.75
N LYS A 97 3.66 -9.99 11.03
CA LYS A 97 2.42 -10.76 11.15
C LYS A 97 2.54 -12.14 10.50
N TRP A 98 3.24 -12.25 9.37
CA TRP A 98 3.59 -13.52 8.76
C TRP A 98 4.42 -14.39 9.71
N LYS A 99 5.51 -13.84 10.27
CA LYS A 99 6.35 -14.57 11.24
C LYS A 99 5.62 -14.97 12.51
N ARG A 100 4.69 -14.16 13.00
CA ARG A 100 3.86 -14.53 14.14
C ARG A 100 2.91 -15.69 13.81
N GLN A 101 2.36 -15.73 12.60
CA GLN A 101 1.53 -16.86 12.18
C GLN A 101 2.35 -18.14 12.05
N GLU A 102 3.56 -18.09 11.47
CA GLU A 102 4.45 -19.26 11.39
C GLU A 102 4.90 -19.80 12.74
N LYS A 103 4.88 -18.99 13.81
CA LYS A 103 5.24 -19.46 15.17
C LYS A 103 4.10 -20.14 15.92
N ILE A 104 2.86 -20.01 15.44
CA ILE A 104 1.66 -20.56 16.08
C ILE A 104 1.30 -21.94 15.49
N TRP A 105 1.86 -22.27 14.31
CA TRP A 105 1.75 -23.56 13.63
C TRP A 105 3.07 -24.32 13.73
#